data_AF-A0A6M0J3N5-F1
#
_entry.id   AF-A0A6M0J3N5-F1
#
_cell.length_a   1.000
_cell.length_b   1.000
_cell.length_c   1.000
_cell.angle_alpha   90.00
_cell.angle_beta   90.00
_cell.angle_gamma   90.00
#
_symmetry.space_group_name_H-M   'P 1'
#
loop_
_entity.id
_entity.type
_entity.pdbx_description
1 polymer ?
#
loop_
_entity_poly.entity_id
_entity_poly.type
_entity_poly.pdbx_seq_one_letter_code
_entity_poly.pdbx_strand_id
1 'polypeptide(L)'
;MSEQRQQLYFNLIDELLKCPNGQEPEILESKPELIDSGFVETMLQVATMFAHEGNQDGAKFLFFVARELAKELGLYPEVPNTEVENPEVANKE
;
A
#
# COMPACT_ATOMS: atom_id res chain seq x y z
N MET A 1 8.12 -2.36 14.89
CA MET A 1 8.58 -1.45 13.82
C MET A 1 9.63 -0.53 14.42
N SER A 2 10.87 -0.56 13.94
CA SER A 2 11.87 0.43 14.36
C SER A 2 11.54 1.78 13.72
N GLU A 3 11.68 2.89 14.45
CA GLU A 3 11.42 4.26 13.94
C GLU A 3 12.16 4.54 12.63
N GLN A 4 13.37 3.98 12.48
CA GLN A 4 14.17 4.03 11.26
C GLN A 4 13.42 3.48 10.04
N ARG A 5 12.66 2.40 10.20
CA ARG A 5 11.94 1.74 9.11
C ARG A 5 10.73 2.56 8.65
N GLN A 6 10.01 3.17 9.59
CA GLN A 6 8.95 4.12 9.25
C GLN A 6 9.49 5.34 8.48
N GLN A 7 10.62 5.90 8.90
CA GLN A 7 11.23 7.01 8.15
C GLN A 7 11.66 6.58 6.74
N LEU A 8 12.16 5.35 6.57
CA LEU A 8 12.50 4.82 5.26
C LEU A 8 11.27 4.65 4.36
N TYR A 9 10.13 4.19 4.90
CA TYR A 9 8.87 4.15 4.16
C TYR A 9 8.42 5.53 3.70
N PHE A 10 8.43 6.53 4.59
CA PHE A 10 8.07 7.90 4.21
C PHE A 10 9.01 8.48 3.17
N ASN A 11 10.33 8.27 3.29
CA ASN A 11 11.27 8.70 2.26
C ASN A 11 11.00 8.01 0.92
N LEU A 12 10.72 6.70 0.94
CA LEU A 12 10.42 5.95 -0.28
C LEU A 12 9.14 6.48 -0.95
N ILE A 13 8.09 6.77 -0.17
CA ILE A 13 6.85 7.37 -0.67
C ILE A 13 7.10 8.76 -1.26
N ASP A 14 7.90 9.58 -0.58
CA ASP A 14 8.26 10.91 -1.07
C ASP A 14 9.08 10.84 -2.37
N GLU A 15 10.02 9.88 -2.50
CA GLU A 15 10.74 9.64 -3.76
C GLU A 15 9.80 9.21 -4.88
N LEU A 16 8.83 8.32 -4.61
CA LEU A 16 7.82 7.90 -5.58
C LEU A 16 6.97 9.08 -6.07
N LEU A 17 6.58 9.97 -5.16
CA LEU A 17 5.76 11.15 -5.50
C LEU A 17 6.56 12.24 -6.24
N LYS A 18 7.86 12.35 -5.99
CA LYS A 18 8.75 13.31 -6.65
C LYS A 18 9.28 12.82 -7.98
N CYS A 19 9.31 11.50 -8.19
CA CYS A 19 9.81 10.95 -9.44
C CYS A 19 8.85 11.19 -10.60
N PRO A 20 9.39 11.45 -11.80
CA PRO A 20 8.58 11.53 -13.00
C PRO A 20 7.96 10.15 -13.29
N ASN A 21 6.75 10.17 -13.86
CA ASN A 21 5.98 8.98 -14.23
C ASN A 21 6.87 7.96 -14.98
N GLY A 22 6.99 6.75 -14.43
CA GLY A 22 7.73 5.64 -15.03
C GLY A 22 8.99 5.21 -14.26
N GLN A 23 9.41 5.94 -13.22
CA GLN A 23 10.54 5.53 -12.37
C GLN A 23 10.10 4.90 -11.03
N GLU A 24 8.79 4.86 -10.75
CA GLU A 24 8.26 4.17 -9.58
C GLU A 24 8.76 2.72 -9.41
N PRO A 25 8.68 1.84 -10.43
CA PRO A 25 9.09 0.46 -10.26
C PRO A 25 10.59 0.35 -9.94
N GLU A 26 11.44 1.18 -10.57
CA GLU A 26 12.88 1.16 -10.36
C GLU A 26 13.25 1.51 -8.91
N ILE A 27 12.52 2.46 -8.30
CA ILE A 27 12.69 2.85 -6.90
C ILE A 27 12.24 1.75 -5.94
N LEU A 28 11.11 1.09 -6.24
CA LEU A 28 10.58 -0.03 -5.46
C LEU A 28 11.52 -1.24 -5.53
N GLU A 29 12.00 -1.58 -6.73
CA GLU A 29 12.97 -2.65 -7.00
C GLU A 29 14.33 -2.37 -6.36
N SER A 30 14.72 -1.11 -6.17
CA SER A 30 15.96 -0.75 -5.48
C SER A 30 15.91 -1.02 -3.97
N LYS A 31 14.73 -1.09 -3.35
CA LYS A 31 14.58 -1.25 -1.90
C LYS A 31 13.55 -2.34 -1.52
N PRO A 32 13.71 -3.60 -1.99
CA PRO A 32 12.75 -4.68 -1.76
C PRO A 32 12.59 -5.04 -0.28
N GLU A 33 13.61 -4.77 0.55
CA GLU A 33 13.56 -4.96 2.01
C GLU A 33 12.55 -4.06 2.74
N LEU A 34 12.16 -2.95 2.08
CA LEU A 34 11.14 -2.02 2.56
C LEU A 34 9.77 -2.37 2.01
N ILE A 35 9.67 -3.20 0.97
CA ILE A 35 8.40 -3.58 0.39
C ILE A 35 7.81 -4.70 1.26
N ASP A 36 7.01 -4.30 2.24
CA ASP A 36 6.29 -5.20 3.13
C ASP A 36 4.89 -4.64 3.46
N SER A 37 4.09 -5.40 4.21
CA SER A 37 2.73 -5.00 4.58
C SER A 37 2.69 -3.63 5.26
N GLY A 38 3.70 -3.28 6.06
CA GLY A 38 3.78 -2.00 6.74
C GLY A 38 4.03 -0.83 5.78
N PHE A 39 4.75 -1.06 4.68
CA PHE A 39 4.91 -0.06 3.63
C PHE A 39 3.59 0.20 2.91
N VAL A 40 2.86 -0.86 2.54
CA VAL A 40 1.53 -0.75 1.92
C VAL A 40 0.57 0.03 2.82
N GLU A 41 0.51 -0.28 4.13
CA GLU A 41 -0.30 0.49 5.09
C GLU A 41 0.11 1.97 5.14
N THR A 42 1.42 2.25 5.16
CA THR A 42 1.91 3.64 5.19
C THR A 42 1.49 4.40 3.92
N MET A 43 1.55 3.78 2.75
CA MET A 43 1.07 4.38 1.49
C MET A 43 -0.42 4.74 1.56
N LEU A 44 -1.26 3.85 2.11
CA LEU A 44 -2.70 4.09 2.31
C LEU A 44 -2.97 5.28 3.23
N GLN A 45 -2.21 5.42 4.32
CA GLN A 45 -2.34 6.56 5.22
C GLN A 45 -1.98 7.87 4.52
N VAL A 46 -0.86 7.91 3.80
CA VAL A 46 -0.43 9.11 3.05
C VAL A 46 -1.42 9.41 1.92
N ALA A 47 -1.92 8.40 1.21
CA ALA A 47 -2.94 8.58 0.17
C ALA A 47 -4.22 9.22 0.71
N THR A 48 -4.67 8.78 1.89
CA THR A 48 -5.85 9.34 2.56
C THR A 48 -5.60 10.80 2.96
N MET A 49 -4.42 11.11 3.49
CA MET A 49 -4.03 12.48 3.81
C MET A 49 -4.01 13.37 2.56
N PHE A 50 -3.42 12.89 1.47
CA PHE A 50 -3.39 13.59 0.18
C PHE A 50 -4.79 13.87 -0.36
N ALA A 51 -5.71 12.91 -0.24
CA ALA A 51 -7.10 13.09 -0.64
C ALA A 51 -7.78 14.21 0.17
N HIS A 52 -7.51 14.29 1.48
CA HIS A 52 -8.00 15.38 2.35
C HIS A 52 -7.38 16.74 2.02
N GLU A 53 -6.10 16.78 1.64
CA GLU A 53 -5.42 18.02 1.24
C GLU A 53 -5.84 18.52 -0.16
N GLY A 54 -6.67 17.75 -0.87
CA GLY A 54 -7.12 18.07 -2.23
C GLY A 54 -6.20 17.54 -3.33
N ASN A 55 -5.13 16.82 -2.98
CA ASN A 55 -4.24 16.14 -3.92
C ASN A 55 -4.79 14.76 -4.30
N GLN A 56 -5.89 14.76 -5.06
CA GLN A 56 -6.57 13.55 -5.51
C GLN A 56 -5.69 12.71 -6.44
N ASP A 57 -4.85 13.35 -7.26
CA ASP A 57 -3.95 12.65 -8.19
C ASP A 57 -2.88 11.86 -7.44
N GLY A 58 -2.20 12.48 -6.46
CA GLY A 58 -1.23 11.78 -5.62
C GLY A 58 -1.88 10.69 -4.75
N ALA A 59 -3.10 10.92 -4.25
CA ALA A 59 -3.85 9.89 -3.54
C ALA A 59 -4.12 8.66 -4.42
N LYS A 60 -4.68 8.85 -5.62
CA LYS A 60 -4.97 7.76 -6.57
C LYS A 60 -3.72 6.99 -6.95
N PHE A 61 -2.63 7.70 -7.18
CA PHE A 61 -1.32 7.12 -7.47
C PHE A 61 -0.84 6.19 -6.35
N LEU A 62 -0.84 6.69 -5.09
CA LEU A 62 -0.41 5.88 -3.95
C LEU A 62 -1.32 4.67 -3.74
N PHE A 63 -2.63 4.81 -3.91
CA PHE A 63 -3.57 3.68 -3.88
C PHE A 63 -3.27 2.63 -4.95
N PHE A 64 -2.94 3.07 -6.17
CA PHE A 64 -2.61 2.18 -7.27
C PHE A 64 -1.35 1.36 -6.97
N VAL A 65 -0.28 2.03 -6.56
CA VAL A 65 1.00 1.38 -6.21
C VAL A 65 0.82 0.46 -5.00
N ALA A 66 0.16 0.93 -3.94
CA ALA A 66 -0.09 0.12 -2.74
C ALA A 66 -0.85 -1.18 -3.07
N ARG A 67 -1.83 -1.11 -3.99
CA ARG A 67 -2.56 -2.29 -4.45
C ARG A 67 -1.69 -3.26 -5.25
N GLU A 68 -0.81 -2.74 -6.10
CA GLU A 68 0.11 -3.56 -6.89
C GLU A 68 1.08 -4.31 -5.96
N LEU A 69 1.69 -3.60 -5.02
CA LEU A 69 2.56 -4.17 -3.99
C LEU A 69 1.82 -5.20 -3.12
N ALA A 70 0.57 -4.94 -2.76
CA ALA A 70 -0.22 -5.91 -1.99
C ALA A 70 -0.45 -7.22 -2.76
N LYS A 71 -0.54 -7.19 -4.10
CA LYS A 71 -0.61 -8.41 -4.92
C LYS A 71 0.73 -9.13 -4.96
N GLU A 72 1.82 -8.40 -5.17
CA GLU A 72 3.16 -8.99 -5.20
C GLU A 72 3.55 -9.65 -3.88
N LEU A 73 3.15 -9.03 -2.77
CA LEU A 73 3.35 -9.58 -1.42
C LEU A 73 2.38 -10.72 -1.07
N GLY A 74 1.41 -11.04 -1.94
CA GLY A 74 0.36 -12.01 -1.64
C GLY A 74 -0.52 -11.62 -0.46
N LEU A 75 -0.60 -10.32 -0.12
CA LEU A 75 -1.45 -9.78 0.93
C LEU A 75 -2.91 -9.69 0.50
N TYR A 76 -3.15 -9.67 -0.81
CA TYR A 76 -4.45 -10.09 -1.31
C TYR A 76 -4.51 -11.60 -1.17
N PRO A 77 -5.44 -12.17 -0.37
CA PRO A 77 -5.91 -13.49 -0.70
C PRO A 77 -6.42 -13.35 -2.14
N GLU A 78 -5.75 -14.03 -3.07
CA GLU A 78 -6.44 -14.49 -4.26
C GLU A 78 -7.64 -15.23 -3.70
N VAL A 79 -8.78 -14.55 -3.56
CA VAL A 79 -10.04 -15.26 -3.53
C VAL A 79 -10.10 -15.82 -4.94
N PRO A 80 -9.84 -17.13 -5.16
CA PRO A 80 -10.41 -17.72 -6.36
C PRO A 80 -11.88 -17.37 -6.30
N ASN A 81 -12.44 -17.03 -7.45
CA ASN A 81 -13.79 -16.52 -7.62
C ASN A 81 -14.86 -17.60 -7.32
N THR A 82 -14.75 -18.25 -6.17
CA THR A 82 -15.58 -19.33 -5.65
C THR A 82 -15.82 -19.01 -4.17
N GLU A 83 -17.07 -18.70 -3.85
CA GLU A 83 -17.61 -18.61 -2.49
C GLU A 83 -17.11 -17.46 -1.60
N VAL A 84 -17.81 -16.34 -1.76
CA VAL A 84 -18.50 -15.73 -0.61
C VAL A 84 -19.37 -16.80 0.06
N GLU A 85 -18.76 -17.71 0.83
CA GLU A 85 -19.50 -18.49 1.83
C GLU A 85 -19.34 -17.74 3.16
N ASN A 86 -20.44 -17.10 3.53
CA ASN A 86 -20.75 -16.65 4.87
C ASN A 86 -20.80 -17.87 5.81
N PRO A 87 -20.05 -17.88 6.92
CA PRO A 87 -20.57 -18.44 8.15
C PRO A 87 -20.61 -17.37 9.24
N GLU A 88 -21.74 -16.71 9.32
CA GLU A 88 -22.56 -16.59 10.52
C GLU A 88 -21.91 -17.25 11.76
N VAL A 89 -21.38 -16.44 12.67
CA VAL A 89 -21.32 -16.83 14.09
C VAL A 89 -22.42 -16.06 14.81
N ALA A 90 -23.61 -16.63 14.70
CA ALA A 90 -24.66 -16.46 15.66
C ALA A 90 -24.18 -16.89 17.06
N ASN A 91 -24.81 -16.27 18.06
CA ASN A 91 -25.15 -16.79 19.38
C ASN A 91 -24.04 -17.08 20.41
N LYS A 92 -24.17 -16.41 21.57
CA LYS A 92 -24.56 -16.98 22.89
C LYS A 92 -24.43 -15.86 23.93
N GLU A 93 -25.36 -15.54 24.83
CA GLU A 93 -26.69 -15.99 25.26
C GLU A 93 -27.29 -14.79 26.04
#